data_AF-A0A1G5FIK8-F1
#
_entry.id   AF-A0A1G5FIK8-F1
#
_cell.length_a   1.000
_cell.length_b   1.000
_cell.length_c   1.000
_cell.angle_alpha   90.00
_cell.angle_beta   90.00
_cell.angle_gamma   90.00
#
_symmetry.space_group_name_H-M   'P 1'
#
loop_
_entity.id
_entity.type
_entity.pdbx_description
1 polymer ?
#
loop_
_entity_poly.entity_id
_entity_poly.type
_entity_poly.pdbx_seq_one_letter_code
_entity_poly.pdbx_strand_id
1 'polypeptide(L)'
;MISRGTGPQRDLYLVMLQTCNQDNRQRDDRPAALQLAVAEVMTLSLALWERLTGKGKVSLAGNSGLWNVHINPDGWERTQTLDRYLKAETVPKHPNVSRVEKTAWWVLSHGTDSSHTGPCDRLQTAVSRLMALV
;
A
#
# COMPACT_ATOMS: atom_id res chain seq x y z
N MET A 1 40.02 -59.63 -12.38
CA MET A 1 40.12 -58.74 -13.56
C MET A 1 38.74 -58.14 -13.80
N ILE A 2 38.66 -56.79 -13.79
CA ILE A 2 37.66 -55.91 -14.46
C ILE A 2 36.15 -56.19 -14.26
N SER A 3 35.24 -55.24 -14.04
CA SER A 3 35.30 -53.78 -14.00
C SER A 3 34.01 -53.26 -13.34
N ARG A 4 34.12 -52.08 -12.73
CA ARG A 4 33.02 -51.31 -12.13
C ARG A 4 32.16 -50.66 -13.23
N GLY A 5 30.86 -50.56 -12.99
CA GLY A 5 29.89 -49.75 -13.72
C GLY A 5 28.49 -50.29 -13.37
N THR A 6 27.54 -49.53 -12.85
CA THR A 6 27.09 -48.20 -13.28
C THR A 6 26.34 -47.55 -12.11
N GLY A 7 26.80 -46.37 -11.67
CA GLY A 7 26.06 -45.52 -10.74
C GLY A 7 25.01 -44.68 -11.48
N PRO A 8 23.90 -44.28 -10.83
CA PRO A 8 22.78 -43.63 -11.49
C PRO A 8 23.10 -42.16 -11.77
N GLN A 9 23.67 -41.89 -12.94
CA GLN A 9 24.03 -40.54 -13.38
C GLN A 9 22.84 -39.77 -14.00
N ARG A 10 21.63 -39.90 -13.41
CA ARG A 10 20.41 -39.30 -13.97
C ARG A 10 19.59 -38.41 -13.03
N ASP A 11 19.93 -38.33 -11.74
CA ASP A 11 19.13 -37.54 -10.78
C ASP A 11 19.60 -36.09 -10.58
N LEU A 12 20.82 -35.74 -11.03
CA LEU A 12 21.37 -34.40 -10.78
C LEU A 12 20.80 -33.31 -11.70
N TYR A 13 20.29 -33.66 -12.88
CA TYR A 13 19.76 -32.67 -13.83
C TYR A 13 18.34 -32.20 -13.49
N LEU A 14 17.57 -33.01 -12.77
CA LEU A 14 16.20 -32.68 -12.35
C LEU A 14 16.15 -31.72 -11.15
N VAL A 15 17.07 -31.89 -10.19
CA VAL A 15 17.16 -31.00 -9.01
C VAL A 15 17.66 -29.59 -9.39
N MET A 16 18.53 -29.48 -10.39
CA MET A 16 19.07 -28.19 -10.87
C MET A 16 18.05 -27.35 -11.68
N LEU A 17 17.06 -27.98 -12.32
CA LEU A 17 16.01 -27.27 -13.06
C LEU A 17 14.82 -26.85 -12.18
N GLN A 18 14.72 -27.38 -10.95
CA GLN A 18 13.65 -27.01 -10.01
C GLN A 18 13.96 -25.73 -9.22
N THR A 19 15.23 -25.35 -9.06
CA THR A 19 15.62 -24.16 -8.28
C THR A 19 15.55 -22.85 -9.09
N CYS A 20 15.68 -22.89 -10.41
CA CYS A 20 15.66 -21.68 -11.24
C CYS A 20 14.26 -21.11 -11.51
N ASN A 21 13.19 -21.81 -11.12
CA ASN A 21 11.80 -21.40 -11.38
C ASN A 21 11.12 -20.70 -10.18
N GLN A 22 11.83 -20.55 -9.06
CA GLN A 22 11.34 -19.88 -7.85
C GLN A 22 11.74 -18.40 -7.76
N ASP A 23 12.81 -17.99 -8.47
CA ASP A 23 13.38 -16.64 -8.40
C ASP A 23 12.62 -15.59 -9.23
N ASN A 24 11.76 -16.01 -10.17
CA ASN A 24 11.05 -15.09 -11.06
C ASN A 24 9.73 -14.55 -10.47
N ARG A 25 9.26 -15.06 -9.31
CA ARG A 25 8.04 -14.55 -8.65
C ARG A 25 8.31 -13.28 -7.84
N GLN A 26 9.44 -13.20 -7.15
CA GLN A 26 9.74 -12.09 -6.24
C GLN A 26 10.05 -10.74 -6.94
N ARG A 27 10.40 -10.75 -8.22
CA ARG A 27 10.77 -9.52 -8.95
C ARG A 27 9.57 -8.69 -9.41
N ASP A 28 8.38 -9.29 -9.56
CA ASP A 28 7.15 -8.62 -10.01
C ASP A 28 6.22 -8.20 -8.83
N ASP A 29 6.48 -8.67 -7.60
CA ASP A 29 5.63 -8.40 -6.44
C ASP A 29 5.89 -7.04 -5.77
N ARG A 30 7.04 -6.41 -5.99
CA ARG A 30 7.40 -5.11 -5.39
C ARG A 30 6.40 -3.99 -5.70
N PRO A 31 5.96 -3.77 -6.96
CA PRO A 31 4.92 -2.78 -7.24
C PRO A 31 3.60 -3.12 -6.53
N ALA A 32 3.24 -4.40 -6.40
CA ALA A 32 2.04 -4.81 -5.70
C ALA A 32 2.11 -4.55 -4.18
N ALA A 33 3.26 -4.81 -3.56
CA ALA A 33 3.50 -4.52 -2.14
C ALA A 33 3.41 -3.01 -1.85
N LEU A 34 3.98 -2.17 -2.73
CA LEU A 34 3.88 -0.72 -2.60
C LEU A 34 2.44 -0.22 -2.75
N GLN A 35 1.70 -0.71 -3.76
CA GLN A 35 0.31 -0.34 -3.98
C GLN A 35 -0.58 -0.75 -2.79
N LEU A 36 -0.33 -1.94 -2.21
CA LEU A 36 -1.04 -2.41 -1.02
C LEU A 36 -0.75 -1.53 0.20
N ALA A 37 0.52 -1.20 0.46
CA ALA A 37 0.91 -0.33 1.56
C ALA A 37 0.33 1.09 1.42
N VAL A 38 0.33 1.64 0.20
CA VAL A 38 -0.31 2.93 -0.10
C VAL A 38 -1.81 2.88 0.19
N ALA A 39 -2.50 1.83 -0.27
CA ALA A 39 -3.94 1.68 -0.05
C ALA A 39 -4.29 1.49 1.43
N GLU A 40 -3.46 0.75 2.17
CA GLU A 40 -3.60 0.57 3.61
C GLU A 40 -3.49 1.91 4.35
N VAL A 41 -2.43 2.68 4.11
CA VAL A 41 -2.21 3.99 4.76
C VAL A 41 -3.37 4.95 4.47
N MET A 42 -3.83 5.00 3.22
CA MET A 42 -4.93 5.89 2.84
C MET A 42 -6.27 5.47 3.43
N THR A 43 -6.55 4.17 3.49
CA THR A 43 -7.76 3.65 4.14
C THR A 43 -7.76 3.90 5.65
N LEU A 44 -6.62 3.71 6.31
CA LEU A 44 -6.46 4.01 7.73
C LEU A 44 -6.61 5.51 8.01
N SER A 45 -6.05 6.36 7.14
CA SER A 45 -6.19 7.82 7.23
C SER A 45 -7.65 8.25 7.11
N LEU A 46 -8.39 7.69 6.15
CA LEU A 46 -9.81 7.96 6.00
C LEU A 46 -10.63 7.48 7.21
N ALA A 47 -10.38 6.26 7.68
CA ALA A 47 -11.10 5.70 8.82
C ALA A 47 -10.84 6.50 10.10
N LEU A 48 -9.61 6.99 10.30
CA LEU A 48 -9.28 7.86 11.42
C LEU A 48 -9.98 9.21 11.29
N TRP A 49 -9.97 9.83 10.10
CA TRP A 49 -10.67 11.08 9.84
C TRP A 49 -12.18 10.99 10.10
N GLU A 50 -12.82 9.92 9.63
CA GLU A 50 -14.24 9.65 9.86
C GLU A 50 -14.55 9.50 11.35
N ARG A 51 -13.68 8.85 12.12
CA ARG A 51 -13.83 8.72 13.57
C ARG A 51 -13.67 10.04 14.32
N LEU A 52 -12.72 10.88 13.91
CA LEU A 52 -12.43 12.15 14.57
C LEU A 52 -13.48 13.22 14.27
N THR A 53 -14.00 13.25 13.05
CA THR A 53 -14.82 14.38 12.58
C THR A 53 -16.25 14.01 12.19
N GLY A 54 -16.55 12.71 12.03
CA GLY A 54 -17.81 12.23 11.45
C GLY A 54 -17.97 12.54 9.96
N LYS A 55 -16.93 13.07 9.30
CA LYS A 55 -16.99 13.49 7.89
C LYS A 55 -16.28 12.47 7.00
N GLY A 56 -16.77 12.32 5.78
CA GLY A 56 -16.20 11.39 4.80
C GLY A 56 -15.03 11.95 3.99
N LYS A 57 -14.62 11.15 3.00
CA LYS A 57 -13.48 11.41 2.10
C LYS A 57 -13.47 12.77 1.39
N VAL A 58 -14.63 13.33 1.06
CA VAL A 58 -14.71 14.65 0.41
C VAL A 58 -14.20 15.74 1.34
N SER A 59 -14.58 15.66 2.61
CA SER A 59 -14.08 16.56 3.64
C SER A 59 -12.58 16.35 3.88
N LEU A 60 -12.09 15.11 3.89
CA LEU A 60 -10.65 14.85 4.02
C LEU A 60 -9.88 15.49 2.86
N ALA A 61 -10.34 15.31 1.62
CA ALA A 61 -9.73 15.89 0.43
C ALA A 61 -9.74 17.43 0.47
N GLY A 62 -10.91 18.02 0.74
CA GLY A 62 -11.08 19.47 0.74
C GLY A 62 -10.32 20.17 1.88
N ASN A 63 -10.37 19.64 3.10
CA ASN A 63 -9.70 20.28 4.25
C ASN A 63 -8.19 20.08 4.24
N SER A 64 -7.69 18.93 3.77
CA SER A 64 -6.25 18.72 3.66
C SER A 64 -5.62 19.53 2.51
N GLY A 65 -6.39 19.86 1.47
CA GLY A 65 -5.87 20.50 0.26
C GLY A 65 -4.90 19.62 -0.54
N LEU A 66 -4.72 18.35 -0.15
CA LEU A 66 -3.79 17.41 -0.79
C LEU A 66 -4.40 16.72 -2.00
N TRP A 67 -5.74 16.69 -2.08
CA TRP A 67 -6.52 15.99 -3.09
C TRP A 67 -7.54 16.93 -3.71
N ASN A 68 -7.62 16.93 -5.04
CA ASN A 68 -8.61 17.73 -5.74
C ASN A 68 -10.03 17.21 -5.49
N VAL A 69 -10.93 18.12 -5.13
CA VAL A 69 -12.37 17.90 -5.07
C VAL A 69 -12.98 18.52 -6.32
N HIS A 70 -13.63 17.71 -7.14
CA HIS A 70 -14.38 18.17 -8.31
C HIS A 70 -15.84 18.33 -7.92
N ILE A 71 -16.41 19.48 -8.24
CA ILE A 71 -17.83 19.76 -8.03
C ILE A 71 -18.47 19.74 -9.41
N ASN A 72 -19.39 18.81 -9.62
CA ASN A 72 -20.17 18.75 -10.85
C ASN A 72 -21.24 19.86 -10.86
N PRO A 73 -21.74 20.28 -12.04
CA PRO A 73 -22.82 21.27 -12.15
C PRO A 73 -24.11 20.89 -11.41
N ASP A 74 -24.31 19.60 -11.14
CA ASP A 74 -25.43 19.02 -10.39
C ASP A 74 -25.23 19.03 -8.86
N GLY A 75 -24.10 19.58 -8.38
CA GLY A 75 -23.76 19.70 -6.96
C GLY A 75 -23.06 18.47 -6.37
N TRP A 76 -22.81 17.41 -7.14
CA TRP A 76 -22.12 16.22 -6.62
C TRP A 76 -20.60 16.43 -6.53
N GLU A 77 -20.07 16.23 -5.32
CA GLU A 77 -18.64 16.34 -5.05
C GLU A 77 -17.92 15.00 -5.26
N ARG A 78 -16.78 15.03 -5.95
CA ARG A 78 -16.00 13.84 -6.34
C ARG A 78 -14.53 13.99 -5.98
N THR A 79 -13.96 12.92 -5.44
CA THR A 79 -12.54 12.82 -5.07
C THR A 79 -11.82 11.78 -5.92
N GLN A 80 -11.85 11.95 -7.25
CA GLN A 80 -11.47 10.91 -8.21
C GLN A 80 -10.03 10.39 -8.05
N THR A 81 -9.11 11.25 -7.62
CA THR A 81 -7.72 10.82 -7.39
C THR A 81 -7.56 10.13 -6.03
N LEU A 82 -8.26 10.59 -4.99
CA LEU A 82 -8.26 9.93 -3.68
C LEU A 82 -8.86 8.53 -3.76
N ASP A 83 -9.95 8.37 -4.51
CA ASP A 83 -10.67 7.09 -4.66
C ASP A 83 -9.78 5.97 -5.21
N ARG A 84 -8.87 6.32 -6.14
CA ARG A 84 -7.88 5.37 -6.69
C ARG A 84 -6.90 4.88 -5.64
N TYR A 85 -6.63 5.69 -4.63
CA TYR A 85 -5.67 5.37 -3.58
C TYR A 85 -6.31 4.59 -2.41
N LEU A 86 -7.63 4.34 -2.44
CA LEU A 86 -8.32 3.53 -1.43
C LEU A 86 -8.35 2.03 -1.76
N LYS A 87 -7.92 1.62 -2.96
CA LYS A 87 -7.85 0.20 -3.37
C LYS A 87 -6.53 -0.07 -4.06
N ALA A 88 -5.81 -1.10 -3.62
CA ALA A 88 -4.49 -1.45 -4.16
C ALA A 88 -4.49 -1.59 -5.69
N GLU A 89 -5.51 -2.23 -6.25
CA GLU A 89 -5.67 -2.47 -7.70
C GLU A 89 -5.76 -1.19 -8.54
N THR A 90 -6.27 -0.10 -7.94
CA THR A 90 -6.48 1.18 -8.65
C THR A 90 -5.36 2.19 -8.38
N VAL A 91 -4.41 1.86 -7.51
CA VAL A 91 -3.25 2.70 -7.23
C VAL A 91 -2.38 2.75 -8.50
N PRO A 92 -1.95 3.94 -8.96
CA PRO A 92 -1.05 4.04 -10.10
C PRO A 92 0.25 3.26 -9.90
N LYS A 93 0.88 2.77 -10.98
CA LYS A 93 2.16 2.05 -10.92
C LYS A 93 3.28 2.84 -10.23
N HIS A 94 3.24 4.17 -10.36
CA HIS A 94 4.13 5.09 -9.66
C HIS A 94 3.27 6.00 -8.75
N PRO A 95 2.91 5.53 -7.54
CA PRO A 95 2.09 6.30 -6.63
C PRO A 95 2.86 7.51 -6.10
N ASN A 96 2.15 8.60 -5.83
CA ASN A 96 2.74 9.75 -5.15
C ASN A 96 2.78 9.48 -3.63
N VAL A 97 3.83 8.79 -3.19
CA VAL A 97 4.00 8.37 -1.79
C VAL A 97 4.11 9.58 -0.85
N SER A 98 4.75 10.68 -1.28
CA SER A 98 4.85 11.90 -0.47
C SER A 98 3.48 12.52 -0.17
N ARG A 99 2.54 12.49 -1.13
CA ARG A 99 1.16 12.95 -0.90
C ARG A 99 0.43 12.06 0.10
N VAL A 100 0.62 10.74 0.03
CA VAL A 100 0.03 9.76 0.95
C VAL A 100 0.55 9.98 2.37
N GLU A 101 1.85 10.12 2.51
CA GLU A 101 2.52 10.41 3.79
C GLU A 101 2.01 11.71 4.42
N LYS A 102 1.99 12.80 3.66
CA LYS A 102 1.44 14.09 4.11
C LYS A 102 -0.02 13.99 4.55
N THR A 103 -0.82 13.18 3.86
CA THR A 103 -2.22 12.96 4.24
C THR A 103 -2.31 12.26 5.59
N ALA A 104 -1.52 11.20 5.79
CA ALA A 104 -1.51 10.47 7.06
C ALA A 104 -1.09 11.37 8.23
N TRP A 105 0.00 12.14 8.09
CA TRP A 105 0.45 13.07 9.12
C TRP A 105 -0.56 14.19 9.41
N TRP A 106 -1.19 14.72 8.37
CA TRP A 106 -2.24 15.71 8.53
C TRP A 106 -3.43 15.16 9.32
N VAL A 107 -3.86 13.91 9.08
CA VAL A 107 -4.93 13.29 9.88
C VAL A 107 -4.47 13.02 11.32
N LEU A 108 -3.24 12.53 11.50
CA LEU A 108 -2.67 12.29 12.84
C LEU A 108 -2.64 13.57 13.68
N SER A 109 -2.30 14.72 13.08
CA SER A 109 -2.28 16.00 13.80
C SER A 109 -3.66 16.48 14.25
N HIS A 110 -4.75 15.93 13.69
CA HIS A 110 -6.12 16.22 14.13
C HIS A 110 -6.62 15.23 15.18
N GLY A 111 -5.88 14.14 15.42
CA GLY A 111 -6.27 13.03 16.32
C GLY A 111 -5.44 12.90 17.58
N THR A 112 -4.58 13.87 17.89
CA THR A 112 -3.65 13.81 19.03
C THR A 112 -4.28 14.12 20.39
N ASP A 113 -5.60 14.34 20.45
CA ASP A 113 -6.30 14.39 21.72
C ASP A 113 -6.18 13.02 22.40
N SER A 114 -5.87 13.02 23.70
CA SER A 114 -5.37 11.85 24.47
C SER A 114 -6.33 10.64 24.54
N SER A 115 -7.48 10.69 23.87
CA SER A 115 -8.52 9.66 23.80
C SER A 115 -8.35 8.64 22.67
N HIS A 116 -7.47 8.87 21.67
CA HIS A 116 -7.43 8.05 20.43
C HIS A 116 -6.07 7.42 20.10
N THR A 117 -5.36 6.89 21.11
CA THR A 117 -4.02 6.30 20.93
C THR A 117 -3.98 5.15 19.91
N GLY A 118 -4.89 4.17 20.01
CA GLY A 118 -4.82 2.93 19.20
C GLY A 118 -4.93 3.13 17.67
N PRO A 119 -5.91 3.89 17.15
CA PRO A 119 -6.01 4.18 15.71
C PRO A 119 -4.82 4.97 15.16
N CYS A 120 -4.28 5.91 15.93
CA CYS A 120 -3.11 6.70 15.55
C CYS A 120 -1.86 5.82 15.42
N ASP A 121 -1.62 4.93 16.39
CA ASP A 121 -0.48 4.00 16.36
C ASP A 121 -0.49 3.08 15.14
N ARG A 122 -1.68 2.59 14.75
CA ARG A 122 -1.84 1.74 13.57
C ARG A 122 -1.49 2.48 12.29
N LEU A 123 -1.97 3.71 12.14
CA LEU A 123 -1.64 4.54 10.98
C LEU A 123 -0.14 4.86 10.94
N GLN A 124 0.47 5.19 12.08
CA GLN A 124 1.90 5.47 12.16
C GLN A 124 2.76 4.25 11.83
N THR A 125 2.35 3.07 12.28
CA THR A 125 2.99 1.79 11.91
C THR A 125 2.89 1.53 10.41
N ALA A 126 1.72 1.76 9.81
CA ALA A 126 1.52 1.58 8.37
C ALA A 126 2.36 2.56 7.54
N VAL A 127 2.45 3.84 7.95
CA VAL A 127 3.33 4.84 7.33
C VAL A 127 4.79 4.39 7.41
N SER A 128 5.23 3.90 8.57
CA SER A 128 6.62 3.41 8.75
C SER A 128 6.94 2.24 7.80
N ARG A 129 6.00 1.31 7.60
CA ARG A 129 6.15 0.21 6.64
C ARG A 129 6.19 0.70 5.21
N LEU A 130 5.33 1.65 4.85
CA LEU A 130 5.31 2.27 3.52
C LEU A 130 6.66 2.93 3.21
N MET A 131 7.22 3.68 4.16
CA MET A 131 8.50 4.36 3.98
C MET A 131 9.71 3.41 3.87
N ALA A 132 9.58 2.17 4.34
CA ALA A 132 10.61 1.15 4.16
C ALA A 132 10.62 0.52 2.73
N LEU A 133 9.60 0.81 1.91
CA LEU A 133 9.45 0.29 0.55
C LEU A 133 9.90 1.26 -0.55
N VAL A 134 10.21 2.51 -0.19
CA VAL A 134 10.54 3.62 -1.11
C VAL A 134 12.01 4.00 -1.00
#